data_AF-A0A6A6HDP2-F1
#
_entry.id   AF-A0A6A6HDP2-F1
#
_cell.length_a   1.000
_cell.length_b   1.000
_cell.length_c   1.000
_cell.angle_alpha   90.00
_cell.angle_beta   90.00
_cell.angle_gamma   90.00
#
_symmetry.space_group_name_H-M   'P 1'
#
loop_
_entity.id
_entity.type
_entity.pdbx_description
1 polymer ?
#
loop_
_entity_poly.entity_id
_entity_poly.type
_entity_poly.pdbx_seq_one_letter_code
_entity_poly.pdbx_strand_id
1 'polypeptide(L)'
;MAPKAMKTLWLLLFLFLMGYSQAFWKMRTDGYIGIARIDPIEDPGMVSCHAHTIHGGSNFGFNSTYDDMIKSNCTSAAVTQDKSAYWTPTLMFQFTNGTVVTAHEMSFVSYYFLNWPGQNMTGFPADFRMISGDPTRRTMNYPIPDPPRPWMGRDAAQDALASKAIGFNCLTKNGSSEASLGRHYLPDKEFLETNCLGGLRLEVQFPQCWDGVNTDSPDHKSHIKYTDQVISGDCIEPGYQTRVPGLFYELLYNVTAFTGQQGQYILSTGDPTGYSLHADFLMGWTSPTLLNSAVAQCLDPAGLIDNCPLFHINETAAASCTLALPSPIQNDNPSGPRQGLAGGLKVVSSGTPPMPPATPLSRYAAMNAAEGTSVSLSETPSMASMSSMSSMPMGGAPTMAGGLPGEGFPGVLVEVVEEVVVLVQGMQGMGGRRRRHIQRHVEGGQHHV
;
A
#
# COMPACT_ATOMS: atom_id res chain seq x y z
N MET A 1 -8.21 21.06 65.75
CA MET A 1 -7.47 21.35 64.50
C MET A 1 -7.29 20.05 63.75
N ALA A 2 -8.11 19.82 62.73
CA ALA A 2 -8.10 18.68 61.80
C ALA A 2 -8.85 19.14 60.52
N PRO A 3 -8.63 18.52 59.35
CA PRO A 3 -7.61 18.92 58.40
C PRO A 3 -8.25 19.55 57.14
N LYS A 4 -7.74 20.72 56.72
CA LYS A 4 -8.05 21.34 55.40
C LYS A 4 -7.16 20.80 54.27
N ALA A 5 -6.30 19.81 54.53
CA ALA A 5 -5.24 19.39 53.61
C ALA A 5 -5.61 18.26 52.63
N MET A 6 -6.85 17.77 52.60
CA MET A 6 -7.25 16.67 51.70
C MET A 6 -7.95 17.10 50.40
N LYS A 7 -8.28 18.38 50.22
CA LYS A 7 -9.00 18.84 49.02
C LYS A 7 -8.09 19.32 47.89
N THR A 8 -6.82 19.61 48.16
CA THR A 8 -5.88 20.09 47.13
C THR A 8 -5.11 18.97 46.43
N LEU A 9 -5.10 17.76 47.00
CA LEU A 9 -4.37 16.62 46.43
C LEU A 9 -5.15 15.91 45.30
N TRP A 10 -6.47 16.10 45.23
CA TRP A 10 -7.31 15.50 44.18
C TRP A 10 -7.34 16.32 42.88
N LEU A 11 -6.90 17.58 42.87
CA LEU A 11 -6.78 18.37 41.64
C LEU A 11 -5.45 18.14 40.91
N LEU A 12 -4.38 17.77 41.62
CA LEU A 12 -3.07 17.51 41.01
C LEU A 12 -2.95 16.10 40.41
N LEU A 13 -3.81 15.16 40.80
CA LEU A 13 -3.81 13.80 40.22
C LEU A 13 -4.60 13.70 38.91
N PHE A 14 -5.42 14.71 38.56
CA PHE A 14 -6.18 14.73 37.31
C PHE A 14 -5.44 15.40 36.13
N LEU A 15 -4.31 16.07 36.38
CA LEU A 15 -3.51 16.70 35.33
C LEU A 15 -2.44 15.79 34.70
N PHE A 16 -2.27 14.55 35.19
CA PHE A 16 -1.28 13.59 34.66
C PHE A 16 -1.89 12.46 33.82
N LEU A 17 -3.14 12.60 33.40
CA LEU A 17 -3.83 11.72 32.45
C LEU A 17 -4.11 12.41 31.10
N MET A 18 -3.28 13.39 30.72
CA MET A 18 -3.18 13.72 29.29
C MET A 18 -2.43 12.58 28.63
N GLY A 19 -3.17 11.57 28.17
CA GLY A 19 -2.65 10.65 27.17
C GLY A 19 -2.10 11.47 26.03
N TYR A 20 -0.83 11.30 25.70
CA TYR A 20 -0.23 11.94 24.54
C TYR A 20 -0.95 11.39 23.31
N SER A 21 -1.86 12.16 22.72
CA SER A 21 -2.39 11.84 21.40
C SER A 21 -1.26 12.08 20.41
N GLN A 22 -0.73 10.99 19.85
CA GLN A 22 0.17 11.07 18.70
C GLN A 22 -0.57 11.82 17.61
N ALA A 23 0.00 12.93 17.13
CA ALA A 23 -0.56 13.61 15.98
C ALA A 23 -0.13 12.87 14.72
N PHE A 24 -0.97 12.83 13.71
CA PHE A 24 -0.62 12.23 12.43
C PHE A 24 -1.49 12.82 11.33
N TRP A 25 -1.18 12.50 10.07
CA TRP A 25 -2.13 12.67 8.96
C TRP A 25 -2.44 11.34 8.35
N LYS A 26 -3.72 11.14 8.00
CA LYS A 26 -4.15 10.09 7.09
C LYS A 26 -4.21 10.67 5.70
N MET A 27 -3.13 10.55 4.94
CA MET A 27 -3.14 10.93 3.54
C MET A 27 -3.89 9.86 2.76
N ARG A 28 -5.17 10.10 2.54
CA ARG A 28 -6.01 9.26 1.70
C ARG A 28 -5.53 9.36 0.26
N THR A 29 -5.36 8.22 -0.38
CA THR A 29 -5.28 8.17 -1.84
C THR A 29 -6.47 7.38 -2.36
N ASP A 30 -7.34 8.03 -3.13
CA ASP A 30 -8.52 7.38 -3.68
C ASP A 30 -8.12 6.55 -4.91
N GLY A 31 -7.53 5.37 -4.64
CA GLY A 31 -7.00 4.47 -5.65
C GLY A 31 -5.52 4.73 -6.01
N TYR A 32 -5.05 3.93 -6.96
CA TYR A 32 -3.69 3.99 -7.51
C TYR A 32 -3.70 4.65 -8.90
N ILE A 33 -2.58 5.26 -9.29
CA ILE A 33 -2.44 5.85 -10.64
C ILE A 33 -2.16 4.78 -11.71
N GLY A 34 -1.61 3.62 -11.32
CA GLY A 34 -1.43 2.49 -12.21
C GLY A 34 -0.77 1.29 -11.54
N ILE A 35 -0.80 0.14 -12.23
CA ILE A 35 0.02 -1.03 -11.90
C ILE A 35 1.01 -1.22 -13.04
N ALA A 36 2.31 -1.16 -12.74
CA ALA A 36 3.35 -1.19 -13.77
C ALA A 36 4.65 -1.82 -13.26
N ARG A 37 5.48 -2.33 -14.18
CA ARG A 37 6.84 -2.80 -13.88
C ARG A 37 7.85 -1.65 -13.95
N ILE A 38 7.64 -0.65 -13.11
CA ILE A 38 8.48 0.55 -12.98
C ILE A 38 8.98 0.61 -11.55
N ASP A 39 10.29 0.82 -11.38
CA ASP A 39 10.91 1.13 -10.10
C ASP A 39 12.10 2.09 -10.32
N PRO A 40 11.95 3.39 -10.05
CA PRO A 40 13.03 4.36 -10.26
C PRO A 40 14.13 4.30 -9.19
N ILE A 41 13.93 3.55 -8.09
CA ILE A 41 14.90 3.44 -7.00
C ILE A 41 15.76 2.20 -7.22
N GLU A 42 15.16 1.01 -7.27
CA GLU A 42 15.88 -0.26 -7.40
C GLU A 42 16.32 -0.54 -8.84
N ASP A 43 15.49 -0.17 -9.83
CA ASP A 43 15.71 -0.51 -11.25
C ASP A 43 15.78 0.74 -12.17
N PRO A 44 16.60 1.76 -11.85
CA PRO A 44 16.60 3.01 -12.60
C PRO A 44 16.95 2.79 -14.08
N GLY A 45 16.08 3.29 -14.96
CA GLY A 45 16.22 3.17 -16.41
C GLY A 45 15.98 1.76 -16.97
N MET A 46 15.41 0.85 -16.17
CA MET A 46 15.12 -0.53 -16.55
C MET A 46 13.65 -0.88 -16.31
N VAL A 47 13.17 -1.93 -16.97
CA VAL A 47 11.88 -2.51 -16.63
C VAL A 47 12.05 -3.39 -15.41
N SER A 48 11.31 -3.08 -14.35
CA SER A 48 11.42 -3.80 -13.09
C SER A 48 11.06 -5.29 -13.26
N CYS A 49 11.67 -6.11 -12.41
CA CYS A 49 11.49 -7.56 -12.46
C CYS A 49 10.08 -7.99 -11.99
N HIS A 50 9.41 -7.20 -11.16
CA HIS A 50 8.03 -7.40 -10.74
C HIS A 50 7.18 -6.14 -10.92
N ALA A 51 5.87 -6.28 -10.72
CA ALA A 51 4.90 -5.20 -10.86
C ALA A 51 4.66 -4.49 -9.52
N HIS A 52 4.48 -3.18 -9.59
CA HIS A 52 4.13 -2.34 -8.45
C HIS A 52 2.74 -1.75 -8.64
N THR A 53 1.99 -1.65 -7.54
CA THR A 53 0.85 -0.75 -7.44
C THR A 53 1.41 0.61 -7.06
N ILE A 54 1.09 1.64 -7.85
CA ILE A 54 1.73 2.96 -7.76
C ILE A 54 0.68 4.00 -7.39
N HIS A 55 0.95 4.79 -6.36
CA HIS A 55 0.12 5.88 -5.87
C HIS A 55 0.92 7.18 -5.89
N GLY A 56 0.21 8.31 -5.92
CA GLY A 56 0.80 9.64 -5.88
C GLY A 56 0.94 10.30 -7.26
N GLY A 57 2.07 10.97 -7.53
CA GLY A 57 2.23 11.86 -8.68
C GLY A 57 2.27 11.16 -10.06
N SER A 58 1.55 11.73 -11.04
CA SER A 58 1.40 11.19 -12.40
C SER A 58 2.66 11.19 -13.28
N ASN A 59 3.75 11.86 -12.88
CA ASN A 59 5.03 11.89 -13.62
C ASN A 59 6.01 10.79 -13.14
N PHE A 60 5.45 9.72 -12.55
CA PHE A 60 6.20 8.53 -12.19
C PHE A 60 6.69 7.77 -13.44
N GLY A 61 7.90 7.22 -13.38
CA GLY A 61 8.56 6.62 -14.53
C GLY A 61 9.90 5.98 -14.15
N PHE A 62 10.60 5.42 -15.13
CA PHE A 62 11.82 4.64 -14.91
C PHE A 62 13.00 5.39 -14.27
N ASN A 63 13.00 6.72 -14.30
CA ASN A 63 14.09 7.55 -13.75
C ASN A 63 13.55 8.74 -12.95
N SER A 64 12.37 8.61 -12.36
CA SER A 64 11.74 9.73 -11.66
C SER A 64 12.63 10.28 -10.55
N THR A 65 12.82 11.60 -10.59
CA THR A 65 13.49 12.39 -9.56
C THR A 65 12.49 13.26 -8.80
N TYR A 66 12.91 13.93 -7.74
CA TYR A 66 12.10 14.94 -7.07
C TYR A 66 11.54 15.99 -8.05
N ASP A 67 12.40 16.49 -8.94
CA ASP A 67 12.05 17.49 -9.95
C ASP A 67 11.00 17.01 -10.96
N ASP A 68 10.95 15.70 -11.22
CA ASP A 68 9.92 15.09 -12.05
C ASP A 68 8.61 15.00 -11.27
N MET A 69 8.67 14.52 -10.02
CA MET A 69 7.49 14.31 -9.20
C MET A 69 6.72 15.62 -8.96
N ILE A 70 7.40 16.72 -8.63
CA ILE A 70 6.74 18.03 -8.42
C ILE A 70 6.08 18.59 -9.69
N LYS A 71 6.52 18.14 -10.88
CA LYS A 71 5.94 18.49 -12.19
C LYS A 71 4.77 17.60 -12.59
N SER A 72 4.36 16.63 -11.77
CA SER A 72 3.18 15.79 -12.06
C SER A 72 1.94 16.63 -12.32
N ASN A 73 1.17 16.27 -13.34
CA ASN A 73 -0.07 16.98 -13.71
C ASN A 73 -1.18 16.74 -12.69
N CYS A 74 -1.20 15.55 -12.08
CA CYS A 74 -2.09 15.19 -10.99
C CYS A 74 -1.33 14.33 -9.96
N THR A 75 -2.00 14.05 -8.84
CA THR A 75 -1.57 13.08 -7.82
C THR A 75 -2.79 12.29 -7.39
N SER A 76 -2.65 11.01 -7.02
CA SER A 76 -3.75 10.28 -6.35
C SER A 76 -3.88 10.58 -4.86
N ALA A 77 -3.03 11.43 -4.28
CA ALA A 77 -3.17 11.91 -2.91
C ALA A 77 -4.26 13.01 -2.80
N ALA A 78 -5.07 12.95 -1.74
CA ALA A 78 -6.12 13.93 -1.50
C ALA A 78 -5.56 15.36 -1.35
N VAL A 79 -4.38 15.52 -0.74
CA VAL A 79 -3.68 16.81 -0.66
C VAL A 79 -2.89 17.04 -1.95
N THR A 80 -3.37 17.98 -2.77
CA THR A 80 -2.82 18.25 -4.12
C THR A 80 -1.36 18.70 -4.16
N GLN A 81 -0.85 19.20 -3.03
CA GLN A 81 0.55 19.62 -2.90
C GLN A 81 1.50 18.44 -2.69
N ASP A 82 0.98 17.25 -2.38
CA ASP A 82 1.73 16.02 -2.24
C ASP A 82 1.72 15.23 -3.57
N LYS A 83 2.80 15.38 -4.33
CA LYS A 83 3.03 14.62 -5.57
C LYS A 83 4.11 13.57 -5.37
N SER A 84 4.38 13.15 -4.13
CA SER A 84 5.31 12.06 -3.85
C SER A 84 4.86 10.78 -4.55
N ALA A 85 5.76 9.83 -4.74
CA ALA A 85 5.41 8.50 -5.22
C ALA A 85 5.50 7.51 -4.07
N TYR A 86 4.46 6.69 -3.97
CA TYR A 86 4.31 5.60 -3.01
C TYR A 86 4.04 4.34 -3.82
N TRP A 87 4.85 3.30 -3.68
CA TRP A 87 4.57 2.05 -4.39
C TRP A 87 4.97 0.83 -3.59
N THR A 88 4.30 -0.28 -3.89
CA THR A 88 4.46 -1.58 -3.24
C THR A 88 4.31 -2.70 -4.25
N PRO A 89 4.86 -3.90 -4.02
CA PRO A 89 4.56 -5.05 -4.87
C PRO A 89 3.06 -5.35 -4.78
N THR A 90 2.43 -5.54 -5.93
CA THR A 90 0.98 -5.75 -6.00
C THR A 90 0.59 -7.15 -5.50
N LEU A 91 -0.47 -7.25 -4.69
CA LEU A 91 -1.06 -8.53 -4.31
C LEU A 91 -1.84 -9.14 -5.49
N MET A 92 -1.59 -10.40 -5.77
CA MET A 92 -2.15 -11.16 -6.89
C MET A 92 -2.86 -12.42 -6.41
N PHE A 93 -3.76 -12.94 -7.23
CA PHE A 93 -4.32 -14.28 -7.10
C PHE A 93 -3.84 -15.16 -8.26
N GLN A 94 -3.25 -16.30 -7.94
CA GLN A 94 -2.86 -17.33 -8.90
C GLN A 94 -3.82 -18.50 -8.83
N PHE A 95 -4.53 -18.76 -9.92
CA PHE A 95 -5.37 -19.94 -10.10
C PHE A 95 -4.53 -21.21 -10.25
N THR A 96 -5.10 -22.38 -9.92
CA THR A 96 -4.44 -23.68 -10.12
C THR A 96 -4.08 -24.00 -11.57
N ASN A 97 -4.72 -23.35 -12.54
CA ASN A 97 -4.39 -23.46 -13.96
C ASN A 97 -3.22 -22.56 -14.40
N GLY A 98 -2.56 -21.86 -13.48
CA GLY A 98 -1.42 -20.97 -13.76
C GLY A 98 -1.78 -19.54 -14.14
N THR A 99 -3.07 -19.24 -14.34
CA THR A 99 -3.54 -17.86 -14.58
C THR A 99 -3.32 -17.00 -13.35
N VAL A 100 -2.82 -15.78 -13.53
CA VAL A 100 -2.63 -14.77 -12.48
C VAL A 100 -3.43 -13.52 -12.81
N VAL A 101 -4.06 -12.93 -11.80
CA VAL A 101 -4.79 -11.66 -11.86
C VAL A 101 -4.56 -10.88 -10.56
N THR A 102 -4.61 -9.54 -10.60
CA THR A 102 -4.53 -8.70 -9.41
C THR A 102 -5.66 -8.97 -8.43
N ALA A 103 -5.34 -8.98 -7.14
CA ALA A 103 -6.35 -8.79 -6.11
C ALA A 103 -6.77 -7.32 -6.09
N HIS A 104 -8.06 -7.05 -5.86
CA HIS A 104 -8.58 -5.70 -5.85
C HIS A 104 -8.15 -4.96 -4.57
N GLU A 105 -7.30 -3.96 -4.72
CA GLU A 105 -6.99 -3.01 -3.65
C GLU A 105 -8.20 -2.08 -3.45
N MET A 106 -8.78 -2.11 -2.26
CA MET A 106 -9.94 -1.31 -1.86
C MET A 106 -9.54 0.10 -1.43
N SER A 107 -8.38 0.25 -0.78
CA SER A 107 -7.87 1.55 -0.35
C SER A 107 -6.38 1.51 -0.09
N PHE A 108 -5.73 2.65 -0.27
CA PHE A 108 -4.39 2.94 0.22
C PHE A 108 -4.43 4.21 1.08
N VAL A 109 -3.75 4.14 2.22
CA VAL A 109 -3.54 5.30 3.09
C VAL A 109 -2.07 5.39 3.43
N SER A 110 -1.47 6.56 3.19
CA SER A 110 -0.15 6.89 3.73
C SER A 110 -0.34 7.70 5.02
N TYR A 111 0.11 7.12 6.12
CA TYR A 111 0.11 7.78 7.41
C TYR A 111 1.43 8.53 7.58
N TYR A 112 1.33 9.79 7.96
CA TYR A 112 2.46 10.60 8.42
C TYR A 112 2.34 10.73 9.93
N PHE A 113 3.09 9.93 10.70
CA PHE A 113 3.15 10.04 12.16
C PHE A 113 4.01 11.22 12.59
N LEU A 114 3.46 12.08 13.44
CA LEU A 114 4.00 13.38 13.83
C LEU A 114 4.15 13.51 15.34
N ASN A 115 4.82 14.59 15.74
CA ASN A 115 4.82 15.15 17.09
C ASN A 115 5.14 14.13 18.21
N TRP A 116 6.41 13.75 18.28
CA TRP A 116 6.94 13.01 19.43
C TRP A 116 7.35 13.99 20.54
N PRO A 117 6.90 13.81 21.79
CA PRO A 117 7.17 14.76 22.88
C PRO A 117 8.66 15.10 23.02
N GLY A 118 8.99 16.40 22.94
CA GLY A 118 10.34 16.90 23.18
C GLY A 118 11.34 16.71 22.02
N GLN A 119 10.90 16.30 20.82
CA GLN A 119 11.77 16.16 19.65
C GLN A 119 11.33 17.09 18.52
N ASN A 120 12.27 17.88 17.99
CA ASN A 120 12.04 18.64 16.76
C ASN A 120 12.02 17.67 15.58
N MET A 121 10.91 17.64 14.86
CA MET A 121 10.75 16.88 13.62
C MET A 121 10.97 17.81 12.43
N THR A 122 11.68 17.32 11.42
CA THR A 122 11.84 18.00 10.13
C THR A 122 11.09 17.21 9.06
N GLY A 123 10.44 17.89 8.12
CA GLY A 123 9.92 17.27 6.92
C GLY A 123 11.04 16.66 6.07
N PHE A 124 10.67 15.71 5.21
CA PHE A 124 11.60 15.12 4.24
C PHE A 124 12.18 16.22 3.32
N PRO A 125 13.50 16.27 3.10
CA PRO A 125 14.11 17.21 2.16
C PRO A 125 13.76 16.85 0.71
N ALA A 126 14.04 17.77 -0.22
CA ALA A 126 14.05 17.43 -1.65
C ALA A 126 15.02 16.27 -1.92
N ASP A 127 14.75 15.49 -2.98
CA ASP A 127 15.50 14.29 -3.36
C ASP A 127 15.50 13.15 -2.33
N PHE A 128 14.73 13.26 -1.24
CA PHE A 128 14.63 12.20 -0.24
C PHE A 128 13.95 10.96 -0.82
N ARG A 129 14.57 9.80 -0.65
CA ARG A 129 13.99 8.51 -1.04
C ARG A 129 14.48 7.38 -0.14
N MET A 130 13.62 6.39 0.08
CA MET A 130 13.93 5.27 0.94
C MET A 130 13.08 4.05 0.62
N ILE A 131 13.55 2.88 1.07
CA ILE A 131 12.86 1.60 0.92
C ILE A 131 12.68 0.93 2.28
N SER A 132 11.47 0.51 2.58
CA SER A 132 11.16 -0.39 3.70
C SER A 132 10.88 -1.82 3.22
N GLY A 133 11.13 -2.82 4.07
CA GLY A 133 11.05 -4.24 3.70
C GLY A 133 12.23 -4.72 2.84
N ASP A 134 12.08 -5.88 2.21
CA ASP A 134 13.14 -6.53 1.43
C ASP A 134 12.53 -7.40 0.32
N PRO A 135 12.64 -7.01 -0.96
CA PRO A 135 12.01 -7.74 -2.06
C PRO A 135 12.59 -9.16 -2.25
N THR A 136 13.79 -9.44 -1.72
CA THR A 136 14.50 -10.72 -1.87
C THR A 136 14.20 -11.71 -0.75
N ARG A 137 13.61 -11.27 0.36
CA ARG A 137 13.38 -12.11 1.54
C ARG A 137 12.33 -13.18 1.26
N ARG A 138 12.63 -14.42 1.65
CA ARG A 138 11.73 -15.60 1.51
C ARG A 138 11.60 -16.40 2.80
N THR A 139 12.22 -15.94 3.89
CA THR A 139 12.18 -16.58 5.20
C THR A 139 12.15 -15.54 6.31
N MET A 140 11.44 -15.84 7.40
CA MET A 140 11.50 -15.04 8.63
C MET A 140 12.57 -15.58 9.57
N ASN A 141 13.50 -14.71 9.98
CA ASN A 141 14.59 -15.06 10.88
C ASN A 141 14.28 -14.69 12.36
N TYR A 142 13.10 -14.17 12.64
CA TYR A 142 12.65 -13.73 13.97
C TYR A 142 11.32 -14.41 14.36
N PRO A 143 11.01 -14.48 15.67
CA PRO A 143 9.76 -15.06 16.15
C PRO A 143 8.53 -14.36 15.60
N ILE A 144 7.47 -15.13 15.33
CA ILE A 144 6.12 -14.64 15.06
C ILE A 144 5.18 -15.44 15.99
N PRO A 145 4.39 -14.80 16.88
CA PRO A 145 4.31 -13.36 17.10
C PRO A 145 5.58 -12.79 17.72
N ASP A 146 5.72 -11.46 17.62
CA ASP A 146 6.83 -10.74 18.24
C ASP A 146 6.94 -10.97 19.75
N PRO A 147 8.16 -10.93 20.31
CA PRO A 147 8.35 -10.86 21.75
C PRO A 147 7.62 -9.64 22.36
N PRO A 148 7.18 -9.73 23.62
CA PRO A 148 6.58 -8.58 24.31
C PRO A 148 7.51 -7.37 24.34
N ARG A 149 6.94 -6.18 24.12
CA ARG A 149 7.66 -4.89 24.24
C ARG A 149 7.99 -4.55 25.71
N PRO A 150 9.00 -3.70 25.98
CA PRO A 150 9.91 -3.08 25.01
C PRO A 150 10.91 -4.10 24.44
N TRP A 151 11.18 -4.01 23.14
CA TRP A 151 12.20 -4.83 22.52
C TRP A 151 13.59 -4.35 22.94
N MET A 152 14.51 -5.30 23.16
CA MET A 152 15.88 -5.06 23.59
C MET A 152 16.83 -6.07 22.93
N GLY A 153 18.13 -5.77 22.92
CA GLY A 153 19.14 -6.69 22.42
C GLY A 153 18.89 -7.07 20.95
N ARG A 154 18.82 -8.38 20.65
CA ARG A 154 18.59 -8.89 19.28
C ARG A 154 17.25 -8.42 18.71
N ASP A 155 16.22 -8.23 19.52
CA ASP A 155 14.89 -7.86 19.01
C ASP A 155 14.77 -6.38 18.65
N ALA A 156 15.68 -5.54 19.18
CA ALA A 156 15.82 -4.12 18.86
C ALA A 156 16.91 -3.84 17.82
N ALA A 157 17.56 -4.87 17.27
CA ALA A 157 18.51 -4.70 16.18
C ALA A 157 17.77 -4.25 14.90
N GLN A 158 18.43 -3.44 14.06
CA GLN A 158 17.78 -2.81 12.90
C GLN A 158 17.22 -3.81 11.88
N ASP A 159 17.87 -4.96 11.71
CA ASP A 159 17.37 -6.06 10.88
C ASP A 159 16.11 -6.70 11.48
N ALA A 160 16.07 -6.85 12.81
CA ALA A 160 14.91 -7.34 13.55
C ALA A 160 13.74 -6.34 13.49
N LEU A 161 14.01 -5.04 13.61
CA LEU A 161 12.99 -3.98 13.50
C LEU A 161 12.44 -3.89 12.08
N ALA A 162 13.30 -4.01 11.06
CA ALA A 162 12.87 -4.05 9.66
C ALA A 162 11.99 -5.27 9.34
N SER A 163 12.21 -6.43 9.98
CA SER A 163 11.32 -7.59 9.85
C SER A 163 9.97 -7.39 10.53
N LYS A 164 9.90 -6.61 11.61
CA LYS A 164 8.67 -6.28 12.34
C LYS A 164 7.88 -5.14 11.70
N ALA A 165 8.48 -4.44 10.74
CA ALA A 165 7.91 -3.29 10.05
C ALA A 165 6.95 -3.65 8.90
N ILE A 166 6.72 -4.93 8.62
CA ILE A 166 5.75 -5.39 7.60
C ILE A 166 4.57 -6.11 8.24
N GLY A 167 3.36 -5.96 7.73
CA GLY A 167 2.15 -6.52 8.34
C GLY A 167 1.19 -7.17 7.33
N PHE A 168 0.50 -8.22 7.75
CA PHE A 168 -0.57 -8.92 7.02
C PHE A 168 -1.73 -9.23 7.98
N ASN A 169 -2.56 -8.23 8.24
CA ASN A 169 -3.54 -8.28 9.32
C ASN A 169 -4.97 -8.37 8.77
N CYS A 170 -5.77 -9.28 9.30
CA CYS A 170 -7.17 -9.41 8.90
C CYS A 170 -8.02 -8.29 9.49
N LEU A 171 -8.80 -7.64 8.62
CA LEU A 171 -9.94 -6.84 9.05
C LEU A 171 -11.17 -7.73 9.10
N THR A 172 -12.00 -7.52 10.12
CA THR A 172 -13.29 -8.21 10.28
C THR A 172 -14.42 -7.22 10.07
N LYS A 173 -15.56 -7.71 9.55
CA LYS A 173 -16.80 -6.92 9.49
C LYS A 173 -17.47 -6.78 10.86
N ASN A 174 -17.11 -7.64 11.82
CA ASN A 174 -17.71 -7.72 13.14
C ASN A 174 -16.63 -8.00 14.20
N GLY A 175 -16.60 -7.22 15.27
CA GLY A 175 -15.63 -7.39 16.35
C GLY A 175 -14.40 -6.52 16.17
N SER A 176 -13.30 -6.88 16.83
CA SER A 176 -12.04 -6.14 16.74
C SER A 176 -11.16 -6.72 15.62
N SER A 177 -10.79 -5.87 14.68
CA SER A 177 -9.77 -6.18 13.67
C SER A 177 -8.41 -6.44 14.31
N GLU A 178 -7.54 -7.17 13.60
CA GLU A 178 -6.18 -7.44 14.09
C GLU A 178 -5.38 -6.15 14.26
N ALA A 179 -4.52 -6.12 15.28
CA ALA A 179 -3.64 -4.98 15.52
C ALA A 179 -2.63 -4.80 14.37
N SER A 180 -2.24 -3.56 14.12
CA SER A 180 -1.21 -3.25 13.12
C SER A 180 0.12 -3.92 13.47
N LEU A 181 0.82 -4.38 12.44
CA LEU A 181 2.09 -5.10 12.47
C LEU A 181 2.05 -6.32 13.41
N GLY A 182 0.88 -6.97 13.56
CA GLY A 182 0.74 -8.15 14.40
C GLY A 182 1.18 -9.46 13.74
N ARG A 183 1.18 -9.50 12.40
CA ARG A 183 1.54 -10.67 11.60
C ARG A 183 2.49 -10.30 10.46
N HIS A 184 3.61 -11.01 10.35
CA HIS A 184 4.68 -10.70 9.39
C HIS A 184 4.77 -11.69 8.21
N TYR A 185 3.67 -12.37 7.88
CA TYR A 185 3.59 -13.32 6.75
C TYR A 185 2.19 -13.29 6.13
N LEU A 186 2.10 -13.55 4.82
CA LEU A 186 0.85 -13.71 4.10
C LEU A 186 0.19 -15.04 4.50
N PRO A 187 -1.00 -15.03 5.14
CA PRO A 187 -1.71 -16.26 5.45
C PRO A 187 -2.14 -17.00 4.19
N ASP A 188 -2.35 -18.32 4.32
CA ASP A 188 -2.94 -19.09 3.23
C ASP A 188 -4.38 -18.67 2.92
N LYS A 189 -4.86 -19.08 1.75
CA LYS A 189 -6.17 -18.69 1.23
C LYS A 189 -7.32 -19.11 2.15
N GLU A 190 -7.25 -20.29 2.77
CA GLU A 190 -8.32 -20.81 3.64
C GLU A 190 -8.46 -19.93 4.90
N PHE A 191 -7.33 -19.53 5.48
CA PHE A 191 -7.31 -18.58 6.58
C PHE A 191 -7.89 -17.23 6.16
N LEU A 192 -7.46 -16.67 5.02
CA LEU A 192 -7.92 -15.36 4.54
C LEU A 192 -9.44 -15.34 4.31
N GLU A 193 -9.99 -16.38 3.67
CA GLU A 193 -11.42 -16.46 3.37
C GLU A 193 -12.30 -16.54 4.62
N THR A 194 -11.75 -17.11 5.70
CA THR A 194 -12.47 -17.29 6.96
C THR A 194 -12.35 -16.07 7.87
N ASN A 195 -11.16 -15.47 7.93
CA ASN A 195 -10.81 -14.48 8.97
C ASN A 195 -10.76 -13.04 8.47
N CYS A 196 -10.44 -12.80 7.20
CA CYS A 196 -10.26 -11.47 6.61
C CYS A 196 -11.54 -11.00 5.88
N LEU A 197 -12.71 -11.14 6.50
CA LEU A 197 -14.00 -10.80 5.87
C LEU A 197 -14.16 -9.31 5.53
N GLY A 198 -13.46 -8.43 6.27
CA GLY A 198 -13.35 -7.00 5.98
C GLY A 198 -12.22 -6.64 5.02
N GLY A 199 -11.45 -7.64 4.57
CA GLY A 199 -10.25 -7.48 3.75
C GLY A 199 -8.97 -7.85 4.48
N LEU A 200 -7.90 -8.04 3.72
CA LEU A 200 -6.54 -8.23 4.22
C LEU A 200 -5.82 -6.89 4.17
N ARG A 201 -5.28 -6.46 5.30
CA ARG A 201 -4.52 -5.23 5.43
C ARG A 201 -3.03 -5.55 5.37
N LEU A 202 -2.41 -5.16 4.26
CA LEU A 202 -0.95 -5.13 4.12
C LEU A 202 -0.45 -3.82 4.72
N GLU A 203 0.67 -3.89 5.42
CA GLU A 203 1.19 -2.76 6.16
C GLU A 203 2.71 -2.67 6.00
N VAL A 204 3.24 -1.47 5.83
CA VAL A 204 4.69 -1.24 5.78
C VAL A 204 5.04 0.04 6.53
N GLN A 205 5.77 -0.09 7.63
CA GLN A 205 6.37 1.03 8.37
C GLN A 205 7.74 1.36 7.78
N PHE A 206 8.01 2.63 7.57
CA PHE A 206 9.33 3.10 7.16
C PHE A 206 10.20 3.48 8.37
N PRO A 207 11.53 3.42 8.24
CA PRO A 207 12.43 4.02 9.21
C PRO A 207 12.24 5.55 9.23
N GLN A 208 12.58 6.18 10.37
CA GLN A 208 12.22 7.58 10.65
C GLN A 208 13.28 8.35 11.46
N CYS A 209 14.42 7.72 11.72
CA CYS A 209 15.60 8.30 12.36
C CYS A 209 16.66 8.55 11.29
N TRP A 210 16.71 9.77 10.78
CA TRP A 210 17.53 10.18 9.65
C TRP A 210 18.91 10.69 10.13
N ASP A 211 19.94 10.48 9.30
CA ASP A 211 21.30 10.98 9.59
C ASP A 211 21.44 12.51 9.50
N GLY A 212 20.40 13.21 9.02
CA GLY A 212 20.36 14.66 8.92
C GLY A 212 21.14 15.24 7.73
N VAL A 213 21.72 14.38 6.88
CA VAL A 213 22.64 14.80 5.81
C VAL A 213 22.25 14.19 4.45
N ASN A 214 22.11 12.87 4.38
CA ASN A 214 21.99 12.16 3.10
C ASN A 214 20.52 11.94 2.74
N THR A 215 20.09 12.43 1.59
CA THR A 215 18.71 12.23 1.09
C THR A 215 18.49 10.81 0.54
N ASP A 216 19.58 10.07 0.35
CA ASP A 216 19.60 8.70 -0.14
C ASP A 216 20.92 8.00 0.22
N SER A 217 20.97 6.68 0.09
CA SER A 217 22.19 5.87 0.16
C SER A 217 22.23 4.86 -0.99
N PRO A 218 23.40 4.26 -1.33
CA PRO A 218 23.48 3.29 -2.44
C PRO A 218 22.56 2.06 -2.30
N ASP A 219 22.13 1.75 -1.08
CA ASP A 219 21.18 0.68 -0.75
C ASP A 219 19.79 1.20 -0.38
N HIS A 220 19.55 2.52 -0.53
CA HIS A 220 18.31 3.24 -0.23
C HIS A 220 17.77 3.05 1.21
N LYS A 221 18.62 2.56 2.11
CA LYS A 221 18.26 2.14 3.47
C LYS A 221 19.24 2.64 4.53
N SER A 222 20.54 2.67 4.23
CA SER A 222 21.57 2.95 5.23
C SER A 222 21.53 4.36 5.81
N HIS A 223 21.04 5.37 5.08
CA HIS A 223 20.95 6.77 5.53
C HIS A 223 19.82 7.04 6.56
N ILE A 224 18.98 6.05 6.86
CA ILE A 224 17.86 6.18 7.79
C ILE A 224 17.67 4.91 8.63
N LYS A 225 17.23 5.04 9.88
CA LYS A 225 17.08 3.92 10.84
C LYS A 225 15.67 3.88 11.43
N TYR A 226 15.25 2.69 11.82
CA TYR A 226 14.05 2.53 12.64
C TYR A 226 14.32 3.08 14.03
N THR A 227 13.27 3.60 14.65
CA THR A 227 13.27 3.79 16.11
C THR A 227 13.38 2.44 16.81
N ASP A 228 13.77 2.44 18.07
CA ASP A 228 13.94 1.23 18.87
C ASP A 228 12.64 0.40 19.05
N GLN A 229 11.46 0.96 18.70
CA GLN A 229 10.17 0.27 18.74
C GLN A 229 9.36 0.39 17.41
N VAL A 230 10.05 0.41 16.26
CA VAL A 230 9.49 0.42 14.88
C VAL A 230 8.69 1.67 14.54
N ILE A 231 7.45 1.79 15.02
CA ILE A 231 6.59 2.98 14.85
C ILE A 231 6.88 4.00 15.95
N SER A 232 7.02 3.49 17.18
CA SER A 232 7.21 4.29 18.39
C SER A 232 8.67 4.29 18.84
N GLY A 233 8.97 5.07 19.89
CA GLY A 233 10.27 5.05 20.54
C GLY A 233 11.20 6.16 20.05
N ASP A 234 12.48 5.98 20.33
CA ASP A 234 13.53 6.98 20.19
C ASP A 234 14.55 6.61 19.11
N CYS A 235 15.19 7.64 18.57
CA CYS A 235 16.30 7.52 17.64
C CYS A 235 17.61 7.32 18.40
N ILE A 236 17.87 6.07 18.78
CA ILE A 236 19.00 5.71 19.66
C ILE A 236 20.32 5.50 18.91
N GLU A 237 20.27 5.27 17.60
CA GLU A 237 21.45 5.00 16.79
C GLU A 237 22.33 6.26 16.65
N PRO A 238 23.63 6.21 17.03
CA PRO A 238 24.52 7.36 16.92
C PRO A 238 24.59 7.92 15.50
N GLY A 239 24.38 9.23 15.35
CA GLY A 239 24.35 9.92 14.06
C GLY A 239 22.97 10.01 13.41
N TYR A 240 21.94 9.32 13.91
CA TYR A 240 20.59 9.27 13.32
C TYR A 240 19.54 10.01 14.18
N GLN A 241 19.94 11.08 14.86
CA GLN A 241 19.07 11.81 15.81
C GLN A 241 18.04 12.72 15.12
N THR A 242 18.15 12.94 13.81
CA THR A 242 17.23 13.83 13.09
C THR A 242 15.95 13.09 12.79
N ARG A 243 14.83 13.49 13.40
CA ARG A 243 13.55 12.82 13.20
C ARG A 243 12.80 13.40 12.01
N VAL A 244 12.35 12.52 11.13
CA VAL A 244 11.42 12.82 10.03
C VAL A 244 10.04 12.24 10.33
N PRO A 245 8.97 12.62 9.62
CA PRO A 245 7.66 11.99 9.80
C PRO A 245 7.76 10.47 9.67
N GLY A 246 7.11 9.74 10.58
CA GLY A 246 7.03 8.30 10.47
C GLY A 246 6.05 7.93 9.36
N LEU A 247 6.55 7.42 8.23
CA LEU A 247 5.70 7.04 7.11
C LEU A 247 5.22 5.59 7.28
N PHE A 248 3.92 5.36 7.19
CA PHE A 248 3.32 4.02 7.29
C PHE A 248 2.28 3.82 6.19
N TYR A 249 2.44 2.78 5.39
CA TYR A 249 1.49 2.42 4.35
C TYR A 249 0.50 1.41 4.89
N GLU A 250 -0.77 1.66 4.62
CA GLU A 250 -1.87 0.74 4.87
C GLU A 250 -2.56 0.45 3.54
N LEU A 251 -2.46 -0.79 3.07
CA LEU A 251 -3.05 -1.25 1.82
C LEU A 251 -4.12 -2.29 2.13
N LEU A 252 -5.37 -1.99 1.81
CA LEU A 252 -6.50 -2.87 2.09
C LEU A 252 -6.90 -3.63 0.83
N TYR A 253 -6.79 -4.95 0.84
CA TYR A 253 -7.13 -5.81 -0.29
C TYR A 253 -8.41 -6.61 -0.05
N ASN A 254 -9.25 -6.71 -1.07
CA ASN A 254 -10.39 -7.62 -1.06
C ASN A 254 -9.96 -9.06 -1.34
N VAL A 255 -9.75 -9.83 -0.27
CA VAL A 255 -9.38 -11.25 -0.36
C VAL A 255 -10.59 -12.21 -0.38
N THR A 256 -11.81 -11.67 -0.39
CA THR A 256 -13.05 -12.47 -0.50
C THR A 256 -13.55 -12.59 -1.94
N ALA A 257 -12.99 -11.81 -2.87
CA ALA A 257 -13.36 -11.85 -4.29
C ALA A 257 -13.09 -13.22 -4.95
N PHE A 258 -12.16 -14.00 -4.41
CA PHE A 258 -11.79 -15.33 -4.92
C PHE A 258 -12.30 -16.48 -4.04
N THR A 259 -13.27 -16.22 -3.14
CA THR A 259 -13.88 -17.26 -2.31
C THR A 259 -14.44 -18.41 -3.15
N GLY A 260 -14.07 -19.65 -2.77
CA GLY A 260 -14.44 -20.86 -3.49
C GLY A 260 -13.67 -21.14 -4.78
N GLN A 261 -12.82 -20.22 -5.25
CA GLN A 261 -11.92 -20.47 -6.37
C GLN A 261 -10.72 -21.30 -5.92
N GLN A 262 -10.14 -22.11 -6.79
CA GLN A 262 -8.91 -22.84 -6.48
C GLN A 262 -7.69 -21.99 -6.85
N GLY A 263 -6.77 -21.80 -5.91
CA GLY A 263 -5.58 -20.99 -6.12
C GLY A 263 -4.94 -20.53 -4.81
N GLN A 264 -4.06 -19.53 -4.92
CA GLN A 264 -3.35 -18.93 -3.81
C GLN A 264 -3.14 -17.43 -4.04
N TYR A 265 -3.04 -16.66 -2.96
CA TYR A 265 -2.56 -15.28 -3.02
C TYR A 265 -1.04 -15.26 -3.07
N ILE A 266 -0.47 -14.38 -3.90
CA ILE A 266 0.97 -14.21 -4.05
C ILE A 266 1.29 -12.72 -4.22
N LEU A 267 2.45 -12.28 -3.76
CA LEU A 267 2.98 -10.97 -4.16
C LEU A 267 3.52 -11.03 -5.58
N SER A 268 3.47 -9.89 -6.28
CA SER A 268 4.00 -9.75 -7.65
C SER A 268 5.49 -10.11 -7.78
N THR A 269 6.23 -10.14 -6.67
CA THR A 269 7.61 -10.63 -6.49
C THR A 269 7.75 -12.16 -6.56
N GLY A 270 6.66 -12.89 -6.83
CA GLY A 270 6.66 -14.36 -6.89
C GLY A 270 6.68 -15.02 -5.53
N ASP A 271 6.30 -14.30 -4.48
CA ASP A 271 6.35 -14.76 -3.11
C ASP A 271 4.95 -15.08 -2.56
N PRO A 272 4.63 -16.37 -2.32
CA PRO A 272 3.39 -16.79 -1.68
C PRO A 272 3.43 -16.64 -0.14
N THR A 273 4.59 -16.33 0.45
CA THR A 273 4.77 -16.23 1.91
C THR A 273 4.62 -14.82 2.46
N GLY A 274 4.70 -13.81 1.60
CA GLY A 274 4.59 -12.40 1.97
C GLY A 274 5.86 -11.76 2.55
N TYR A 275 6.93 -12.52 2.80
CA TYR A 275 8.16 -11.99 3.39
C TYR A 275 8.88 -10.96 2.51
N SER A 276 8.62 -10.97 1.21
CA SER A 276 9.14 -10.02 0.23
C SER A 276 8.37 -8.71 0.14
N LEU A 277 7.36 -8.52 1.00
CA LEU A 277 6.67 -7.24 1.10
C LEU A 277 7.70 -6.15 1.38
N HIS A 278 7.64 -5.12 0.54
CA HIS A 278 8.45 -3.92 0.64
C HIS A 278 7.58 -2.75 0.21
N ALA A 279 8.09 -1.56 0.47
CA ALA A 279 7.48 -0.34 0.00
C ALA A 279 8.55 0.71 -0.22
N ASP A 280 8.25 1.60 -1.14
CA ASP A 280 9.19 2.59 -1.62
C ASP A 280 8.56 3.97 -1.51
N PHE A 281 9.41 4.94 -1.23
CA PHE A 281 9.03 6.33 -1.11
C PHE A 281 10.00 7.20 -1.90
N LEU A 282 9.44 8.02 -2.79
CA LEU A 282 10.16 9.11 -3.43
C LEU A 282 9.44 10.42 -3.11
N MET A 283 10.14 11.32 -2.43
CA MET A 283 9.59 12.62 -2.04
C MET A 283 9.16 13.41 -3.29
N GLY A 284 7.94 13.94 -3.26
CA GLY A 284 7.40 14.83 -4.30
C GLY A 284 6.45 15.90 -3.77
N TRP A 285 6.50 16.21 -2.46
CA TRP A 285 5.87 17.42 -1.94
C TRP A 285 6.42 18.64 -2.69
N THR A 286 5.50 19.41 -3.26
CA THR A 286 5.79 20.56 -4.13
C THR A 286 6.66 21.65 -3.48
N SER A 287 6.77 21.65 -2.14
CA SER A 287 7.67 22.53 -1.40
C SER A 287 8.15 21.84 -0.11
N PRO A 288 9.46 21.65 0.09
CA PRO A 288 10.01 21.14 1.35
C PRO A 288 9.70 22.08 2.53
N THR A 289 9.60 23.39 2.28
CA THR A 289 9.21 24.39 3.29
C THR A 289 7.74 24.23 3.70
N LEU A 290 6.85 23.93 2.75
CA LEU A 290 5.46 23.60 3.04
C LEU A 290 5.37 22.34 3.91
N LEU A 291 6.07 21.27 3.54
CA LEU A 291 6.06 20.03 4.32
C LEU A 291 6.59 20.26 5.74
N ASN A 292 7.70 20.99 5.90
CA ASN A 292 8.21 21.39 7.21
C ASN A 292 7.17 22.17 8.04
N SER A 293 6.47 23.11 7.42
CA SER A 293 5.43 23.90 8.08
C SER A 293 4.24 23.04 8.49
N ALA A 294 3.82 22.12 7.62
CA ALA A 294 2.75 21.18 7.90
C ALA A 294 3.11 20.30 9.09
N VAL A 295 4.30 19.67 9.09
CA VAL A 295 4.77 18.79 10.17
C VAL A 295 4.73 19.48 11.53
N ALA A 296 4.99 20.79 11.57
CA ALA A 296 4.95 21.58 12.79
C ALA A 296 3.54 22.03 13.23
N GLN A 297 2.59 22.20 12.30
CA GLN A 297 1.32 22.90 12.56
C GLN A 297 0.09 22.02 12.47
N CYS A 298 0.12 20.99 11.63
CA CYS A 298 -1.03 20.15 11.37
C CYS A 298 -0.99 18.96 12.32
N LEU A 299 -1.37 19.18 13.57
CA LEU A 299 -1.17 18.20 14.64
C LEU A 299 -2.49 17.56 15.12
N ASP A 300 -3.41 17.30 14.18
CA ASP A 300 -4.71 16.74 14.50
C ASP A 300 -4.58 15.30 15.05
N PRO A 301 -5.12 15.00 16.23
CA PRO A 301 -4.99 13.68 16.85
C PRO A 301 -5.89 12.60 16.23
N ALA A 302 -6.90 12.99 15.45
CA ALA A 302 -7.76 12.08 14.69
C ALA A 302 -7.22 11.83 13.26
N GLY A 303 -6.13 12.50 12.89
CA GLY A 303 -5.48 12.34 11.60
C GLY A 303 -6.20 12.99 10.43
N LEU A 304 -7.11 13.93 10.68
CA LEU A 304 -7.96 14.56 9.66
C LEU A 304 -7.19 15.63 8.89
N ILE A 305 -6.97 15.38 7.59
CA ILE A 305 -6.28 16.33 6.70
C ILE A 305 -7.06 17.63 6.50
N ASP A 306 -8.39 17.59 6.60
CA ASP A 306 -9.28 18.75 6.48
C ASP A 306 -9.04 19.82 7.56
N ASN A 307 -8.50 19.41 8.71
CA ASN A 307 -8.22 20.31 9.83
C ASN A 307 -6.88 21.04 9.66
N CYS A 308 -6.08 20.72 8.63
CA CYS A 308 -4.81 21.39 8.35
C CYS A 308 -5.02 22.59 7.40
N PRO A 309 -4.87 23.84 7.86
CA PRO A 309 -5.12 25.02 7.03
C PRO A 309 -4.11 25.21 5.88
N LEU A 310 -3.02 24.42 5.88
CA LEU A 310 -1.98 24.46 4.85
C LEU A 310 -2.29 23.54 3.66
N PHE A 311 -3.24 22.61 3.80
CA PHE A 311 -3.53 21.61 2.79
C PHE A 311 -4.63 22.05 1.83
N HIS A 312 -4.39 21.81 0.54
CA HIS A 312 -5.36 21.99 -0.53
C HIS A 312 -5.88 20.62 -0.94
N ILE A 313 -7.10 20.32 -0.52
CA ILE A 313 -7.71 19.00 -0.70
C ILE A 313 -8.54 18.96 -1.98
N ASN A 314 -8.35 17.93 -2.81
CA ASN A 314 -9.17 17.67 -3.98
C ASN A 314 -9.25 16.16 -4.29
N GLU A 315 -10.14 15.48 -3.57
CA GLU A 315 -10.36 14.03 -3.69
C GLU A 315 -10.88 13.60 -5.06
N THR A 316 -11.73 14.41 -5.69
CA THR A 316 -12.24 14.09 -7.03
C THR A 316 -11.12 14.10 -8.07
N ALA A 317 -10.22 15.08 -8.00
CA ALA A 317 -9.04 15.09 -8.87
C ALA A 317 -8.11 13.91 -8.55
N ALA A 318 -7.94 13.60 -7.26
CA ALA A 318 -7.13 12.48 -6.79
C ALA A 318 -7.60 11.14 -7.38
N ALA A 319 -8.90 10.85 -7.27
CA ALA A 319 -9.53 9.65 -7.82
C ALA A 319 -9.47 9.52 -9.35
N SER A 320 -9.26 10.64 -10.06
CA SER A 320 -9.16 10.67 -11.52
C SER A 320 -7.72 10.57 -12.05
N CYS A 321 -6.73 10.60 -11.16
CA CYS A 321 -5.33 10.64 -11.58
C CYS A 321 -4.88 9.27 -12.12
N THR A 322 -4.21 9.29 -13.28
CA THR A 322 -3.74 8.08 -13.94
C THR A 322 -2.30 8.23 -14.41
N LEU A 323 -1.61 7.11 -14.49
CA LEU A 323 -0.24 7.02 -14.98
C LEU A 323 -0.23 6.74 -16.48
N ALA A 324 0.44 7.59 -17.25
CA ALA A 324 0.72 7.30 -18.65
C ALA A 324 1.89 6.30 -18.74
N LEU A 325 1.61 5.07 -19.22
CA LEU A 325 2.63 4.04 -19.33
C LEU A 325 3.68 4.42 -20.40
N PRO A 326 4.99 4.38 -20.08
CA PRO A 326 6.05 4.62 -21.06
C PRO A 326 6.06 3.56 -22.17
N SER A 327 6.47 3.96 -23.39
CA SER A 327 6.43 3.11 -24.59
C SER A 327 7.02 1.71 -24.45
N PRO A 328 8.15 1.48 -23.73
CA PRO A 328 8.67 0.13 -23.54
C PRO A 328 7.63 -0.83 -22.96
N ILE A 329 6.79 -0.39 -22.01
CA ILE A 329 5.80 -1.20 -21.30
C ILE A 329 4.34 -0.82 -21.58
N GLN A 330 4.08 -0.02 -22.63
CA GLN A 330 2.72 0.44 -22.97
C GLN A 330 1.74 -0.70 -23.24
N ASN A 331 2.26 -1.87 -23.67
CA ASN A 331 1.50 -3.08 -23.97
C ASN A 331 1.73 -4.19 -22.93
N ASP A 332 2.43 -3.90 -21.83
CA ASP A 332 2.55 -4.87 -20.74
C ASP A 332 1.18 -5.09 -20.08
N ASN A 333 0.98 -6.27 -19.52
CA ASN A 333 -0.22 -6.60 -18.77
C ASN A 333 0.18 -7.11 -17.38
N PRO A 334 0.65 -6.25 -16.48
CA PRO A 334 1.01 -6.66 -15.13
C PRO A 334 -0.22 -7.02 -14.28
N SER A 335 -1.40 -6.51 -14.64
CA SER A 335 -2.64 -6.74 -13.88
C SER A 335 -3.29 -8.11 -14.16
N GLY A 336 -2.99 -8.71 -15.31
CA GLY A 336 -3.64 -9.91 -15.79
C GLY A 336 -5.09 -9.67 -16.25
N PRO A 337 -5.87 -10.73 -16.53
CA PRO A 337 -5.49 -12.14 -16.45
C PRO A 337 -4.37 -12.52 -17.43
N ARG A 338 -3.40 -13.33 -16.99
CA ARG A 338 -2.29 -13.82 -17.82
C ARG A 338 -1.72 -15.14 -17.29
N GLN A 339 -0.99 -15.88 -18.13
CA GLN A 339 -0.24 -17.05 -17.67
C GLN A 339 1.04 -16.62 -16.94
N GLY A 340 1.18 -17.04 -15.68
CA GLY A 340 2.31 -16.68 -14.82
C GLY A 340 2.39 -15.19 -14.49
N LEU A 341 3.44 -14.81 -13.75
CA LEU A 341 3.67 -13.41 -13.36
C LEU A 341 4.25 -12.59 -14.51
N ALA A 342 4.10 -11.26 -14.41
CA ALA A 342 4.81 -10.32 -15.27
C ALA A 342 6.33 -10.48 -15.15
N GLY A 343 7.04 -10.18 -16.25
CA GLY A 343 8.49 -10.37 -16.30
C GLY A 343 8.97 -11.83 -16.35
N GLY A 344 8.06 -12.82 -16.46
CA GLY A 344 8.43 -14.23 -16.48
C GLY A 344 8.88 -14.76 -15.11
N LEU A 345 8.51 -14.06 -14.04
CA LEU A 345 8.89 -14.39 -12.67
C LEU A 345 8.27 -15.71 -12.21
N LYS A 346 9.04 -16.51 -11.47
CA LYS A 346 8.60 -17.79 -10.91
C LYS A 346 8.10 -17.61 -9.49
N VAL A 347 7.07 -18.38 -9.14
CA VAL A 347 6.58 -18.47 -7.76
C VAL A 347 7.50 -19.38 -6.94
N VAL A 348 8.04 -18.88 -5.82
CA VAL A 348 8.95 -19.62 -4.93
C VAL A 348 8.62 -19.34 -3.47
N SER A 349 8.32 -20.39 -2.71
CA SER A 349 7.89 -20.33 -1.30
C SER A 349 9.01 -20.44 -0.27
N SER A 350 10.21 -20.91 -0.65
CA SER A 350 11.39 -20.97 0.21
C SER A 350 12.66 -21.18 -0.60
N GLY A 351 13.81 -20.71 -0.09
CA GLY A 351 15.10 -20.79 -0.79
C GLY A 351 15.47 -19.53 -1.58
N THR A 352 16.35 -19.69 -2.57
CA THR A 352 16.97 -18.60 -3.36
C THR A 352 15.92 -17.59 -3.85
N PRO A 353 16.21 -16.27 -3.79
CA PRO A 353 15.31 -15.25 -4.30
C PRO A 353 14.92 -15.53 -5.77
N PRO A 354 13.63 -15.58 -6.12
CA PRO A 354 13.18 -15.83 -7.48
C PRO A 354 13.37 -14.64 -8.42
N MET A 355 13.72 -13.46 -7.91
CA MET A 355 13.81 -12.25 -8.73
C MET A 355 14.94 -12.36 -9.75
N PRO A 356 14.63 -12.42 -11.06
CA PRO A 356 15.64 -12.26 -12.09
C PRO A 356 16.10 -10.80 -12.09
N PRO A 357 17.26 -10.51 -12.71
CA PRO A 357 17.67 -9.13 -12.92
C PRO A 357 16.61 -8.35 -13.69
N ALA A 358 16.41 -7.09 -13.34
CA ALA A 358 15.61 -6.19 -14.15
C ALA A 358 16.11 -6.14 -15.59
N THR A 359 15.18 -5.88 -16.50
CA THR A 359 15.46 -5.96 -17.93
C THR A 359 15.75 -4.57 -18.48
N PRO A 360 16.91 -4.32 -19.13
CA PRO A 360 17.17 -3.05 -19.79
C PRO A 360 16.09 -2.72 -20.82
N LEU A 361 15.68 -1.45 -20.93
CA LEU A 361 14.60 -1.02 -21.84
C LEU A 361 14.86 -1.42 -23.30
N SER A 362 16.12 -1.38 -23.74
CA SER A 362 16.52 -1.80 -25.09
C SER A 362 16.31 -3.30 -25.33
N ARG A 363 16.53 -4.14 -24.31
CA ARG A 363 16.24 -5.58 -24.39
C ARG A 363 14.75 -5.85 -24.34
N TYR A 364 14.01 -5.13 -23.49
CA TYR A 364 12.56 -5.31 -23.37
C TYR A 364 11.83 -4.94 -24.67
N ALA A 365 12.21 -3.83 -25.31
CA ALA A 365 11.70 -3.45 -26.62
C ALA A 365 11.96 -4.53 -27.69
N ALA A 366 13.14 -5.16 -27.67
CA ALA A 366 13.48 -6.24 -28.59
C ALA A 366 12.65 -7.52 -28.33
N MET A 367 12.39 -7.87 -27.06
CA MET A 367 11.52 -9.01 -26.70
C MET A 367 10.08 -8.80 -27.21
N ASN A 368 9.52 -7.61 -26.99
CA ASN A 368 8.18 -7.28 -27.47
C ASN A 368 8.09 -7.18 -29.01
N ALA A 369 9.17 -6.76 -29.68
CA ALA A 369 9.24 -6.79 -31.14
C ALA A 369 9.24 -8.24 -31.69
N ALA A 370 9.85 -9.18 -30.97
CA ALA A 370 9.90 -10.60 -31.35
C ALA A 370 8.59 -11.35 -31.04
N GLU A 371 7.89 -11.02 -29.95
CA GLU A 371 6.56 -11.60 -29.65
C GLU A 371 5.44 -11.04 -30.56
N GLY A 372 5.69 -9.95 -31.28
CA GLY A 372 4.80 -9.41 -32.32
C GLY A 372 4.73 -10.24 -33.61
N THR A 373 5.52 -11.31 -33.76
CA THR A 373 5.39 -12.24 -34.88
C THR A 373 4.29 -13.26 -34.59
N SER A 374 3.12 -13.06 -35.21
CA SER A 374 2.06 -14.05 -35.25
C SER A 374 2.62 -15.39 -35.71
N VAL A 375 2.60 -16.38 -34.81
CA VAL A 375 2.89 -17.78 -35.16
C VAL A 375 1.83 -18.24 -36.16
N SER A 376 2.19 -18.27 -37.45
CA SER A 376 1.39 -18.97 -38.45
C SER A 376 1.53 -20.47 -38.19
N LEU A 377 0.53 -21.06 -37.55
CA LEU A 377 0.36 -22.50 -37.54
C LEU A 377 -0.07 -22.95 -38.95
N SER A 378 0.89 -23.40 -39.76
CA SER A 378 0.58 -24.32 -40.85
C SER A 378 1.84 -25.01 -41.35
N GLU A 379 2.06 -26.25 -40.94
CA GLU A 379 2.58 -27.31 -41.80
C GLU A 379 2.07 -28.66 -41.25
N THR A 380 1.03 -29.19 -41.89
CA THR A 380 0.79 -30.64 -41.94
C THR A 380 0.88 -31.10 -43.40
N PRO A 381 1.37 -32.32 -43.67
CA PRO A 381 1.91 -32.66 -44.97
C PRO A 381 0.83 -33.08 -45.98
N SER A 382 1.14 -32.74 -47.23
CA SER A 382 0.48 -33.06 -48.49
C SER A 382 -0.13 -34.47 -48.57
N MET A 383 -1.41 -34.54 -48.92
CA MET A 383 -1.95 -35.59 -49.80
C MET A 383 -2.95 -35.04 -50.82
N ALA A 384 -2.56 -35.24 -52.08
CA ALA A 384 -3.33 -35.52 -53.30
C ALA A 384 -4.69 -34.84 -53.58
N SER A 385 -4.68 -34.13 -54.71
CA SER A 385 -5.77 -33.67 -55.58
C SER A 385 -6.94 -34.65 -55.77
N MET A 386 -8.18 -34.12 -55.72
CA MET A 386 -9.18 -34.39 -56.77
C MET A 386 -10.29 -33.33 -56.80
N SER A 387 -10.55 -32.84 -58.01
CA SER A 387 -11.52 -31.83 -58.41
C SER A 387 -12.96 -32.38 -58.50
N SER A 388 -13.98 -31.57 -58.21
CA SER A 388 -15.10 -31.27 -59.15
C SER A 388 -16.26 -30.52 -58.48
N MET A 389 -16.96 -29.77 -59.33
CA MET A 389 -18.01 -28.78 -59.07
C MET A 389 -19.36 -29.41 -58.65
N SER A 390 -20.18 -28.66 -57.89
CA SER A 390 -21.61 -28.48 -58.20
C SER A 390 -22.25 -27.32 -57.42
N SER A 391 -23.36 -26.84 -57.96
CA SER A 391 -24.03 -25.55 -57.79
C SER A 391 -25.27 -25.55 -56.88
N MET A 392 -25.42 -24.50 -56.04
CA MET A 392 -26.63 -23.77 -55.54
C MET A 392 -27.87 -24.56 -54.98
N PRO A 393 -28.90 -23.95 -54.29
CA PRO A 393 -29.15 -22.53 -53.94
C PRO A 393 -29.59 -22.22 -52.46
N MET A 394 -29.60 -20.92 -52.13
CA MET A 394 -30.47 -20.11 -51.23
C MET A 394 -31.23 -20.72 -50.04
N GLY A 395 -31.13 -20.04 -48.88
CA GLY A 395 -32.20 -20.04 -47.87
C GLY A 395 -31.89 -19.30 -46.55
N GLY A 396 -32.51 -18.13 -46.34
CA GLY A 396 -32.98 -17.67 -45.02
C GLY A 396 -32.08 -16.73 -44.19
N ALA A 397 -32.36 -15.42 -44.27
CA ALA A 397 -32.11 -14.45 -43.20
C ALA A 397 -33.17 -14.64 -42.05
N PRO A 398 -33.06 -14.08 -40.82
CA PRO A 398 -32.72 -12.68 -40.58
C PRO A 398 -31.77 -12.37 -39.41
N THR A 399 -31.02 -11.30 -39.61
CA THR A 399 -30.48 -10.39 -38.60
C THR A 399 -31.62 -9.61 -37.95
N MET A 400 -31.66 -9.53 -36.62
CA MET A 400 -32.38 -8.47 -35.91
C MET A 400 -31.45 -7.84 -34.88
N ALA A 401 -31.09 -6.59 -35.17
CA ALA A 401 -30.57 -5.65 -34.21
C ALA A 401 -31.67 -5.24 -33.22
N GLY A 402 -31.30 -4.97 -31.97
CA GLY A 402 -32.17 -4.39 -30.96
C GLY A 402 -31.43 -4.27 -29.63
N GLY A 403 -30.95 -3.08 -29.33
CA GLY A 403 -30.29 -2.77 -28.06
C GLY A 403 -31.25 -2.21 -26.99
N LEU A 404 -30.64 -2.05 -25.82
CA LEU A 404 -31.04 -1.34 -24.59
C LEU A 404 -31.96 -2.10 -23.61
N PRO A 405 -31.97 -1.76 -22.30
CA PRO A 405 -31.21 -0.71 -21.58
C PRO A 405 -30.45 -1.20 -20.32
N GLY A 406 -29.54 -0.34 -19.85
CA GLY A 406 -28.90 -0.48 -18.54
C GLY A 406 -29.84 -0.12 -17.39
N GLU A 407 -29.74 -0.90 -16.32
CA GLU A 407 -30.32 -0.62 -15.01
C GLU A 407 -29.17 -0.24 -14.07
N GLY A 408 -29.17 1.02 -13.63
CA GLY A 408 -28.27 1.52 -12.61
C GLY A 408 -28.72 1.02 -11.24
N PHE A 409 -27.82 0.36 -10.51
CA PHE A 409 -28.03 0.07 -9.10
C PHE A 409 -27.75 1.32 -8.27
N PRO A 410 -28.64 1.75 -7.36
CA PRO A 410 -28.34 2.78 -6.40
C PRO A 410 -27.45 2.17 -5.31
N GLY A 411 -26.14 2.26 -5.51
CA GLY A 411 -25.17 1.98 -4.46
C GLY A 411 -25.20 3.12 -3.45
N VAL A 412 -25.75 2.88 -2.26
CA VAL A 412 -25.55 3.75 -1.11
C VAL A 412 -24.08 3.63 -0.72
N LEU A 413 -23.31 4.70 -0.90
CA LEU A 413 -22.00 4.89 -0.27
C LEU A 413 -22.22 4.89 1.24
N VAL A 414 -21.99 3.75 1.88
CA VAL A 414 -21.86 3.69 3.33
C VAL A 414 -20.41 3.99 3.63
N GLU A 415 -20.13 5.25 3.97
CA GLU A 415 -18.88 5.63 4.62
C GLU A 415 -18.87 4.97 6.00
N VAL A 416 -18.21 3.82 6.12
CA VAL A 416 -17.90 3.24 7.41
C VAL A 416 -16.74 4.05 7.98
N VAL A 417 -17.06 5.13 8.70
CA VAL A 417 -16.11 5.80 9.57
C VAL A 417 -15.86 4.87 10.76
N GLU A 418 -14.99 3.88 10.57
CA GLU A 418 -14.44 3.15 11.71
C GLU A 418 -13.34 4.03 12.32
N GLU A 419 -13.50 4.35 13.60
CA GLU A 419 -12.50 5.04 14.39
C GLU A 419 -11.28 4.10 14.52
N VAL A 420 -10.32 4.22 13.60
CA VAL A 420 -9.03 3.53 13.70
C VAL A 420 -8.27 4.18 14.86
N VAL A 421 -8.52 3.69 16.06
CA VAL A 421 -7.66 3.95 17.20
C VAL A 421 -6.40 3.13 17.00
N VAL A 422 -5.33 3.75 16.49
CA VAL A 422 -3.97 3.21 16.62
C VAL A 422 -3.62 3.23 18.11
N LEU A 423 -4.01 2.18 18.82
CA LEU A 423 -3.59 1.98 20.21
C LEU A 423 -2.11 1.62 20.19
N VAL A 424 -1.24 2.64 20.34
CA VAL A 424 0.15 2.43 20.74
C VAL A 424 0.12 1.91 22.18
N GLN A 425 0.10 0.58 22.33
CA GLN A 425 -0.19 -0.07 23.59
C GLN A 425 1.03 0.00 24.53
N GLY A 426 1.05 1.05 25.37
CA GLY A 426 1.71 1.04 26.67
C GLY A 426 0.66 0.92 27.76
N MET A 427 0.71 -0.18 28.52
CA MET A 427 -0.06 -0.49 29.74
C MET A 427 -1.46 -1.11 29.57
N GLN A 428 -1.54 -2.44 29.76
CA GLN A 428 -2.77 -3.12 30.18
C GLN A 428 -2.98 -2.94 31.69
N GLY A 429 -4.20 -2.58 32.11
CA GLY A 429 -4.59 -2.63 33.52
C GLY A 429 -6.01 -2.16 33.80
N MET A 430 -6.88 -3.12 34.17
CA MET A 430 -8.18 -2.99 34.86
C MET A 430 -9.42 -2.64 34.03
N GLY A 431 -10.34 -3.63 33.99
CA GLY A 431 -11.66 -3.52 33.39
C GLY A 431 -12.64 -2.67 34.18
N GLY A 432 -13.50 -1.96 33.44
CA GLY A 432 -14.69 -1.29 33.95
C GLY A 432 -15.79 -1.28 32.89
N ARG A 433 -16.91 -1.97 33.17
CA ARG A 433 -18.12 -1.96 32.34
C ARG A 433 -18.65 -0.53 32.16
N ARG A 434 -18.95 -0.10 30.92
CA ARG A 434 -19.82 1.06 30.67
C ARG A 434 -21.01 0.68 29.78
N ARG A 435 -22.20 1.09 30.22
CA ARG A 435 -23.51 0.90 29.57
C ARG A 435 -23.66 1.86 28.38
N ARG A 436 -24.21 1.36 27.28
CA ARG A 436 -24.62 2.18 26.11
C ARG A 436 -25.88 2.98 26.43
N HIS A 437 -25.86 4.29 26.18
CA HIS A 437 -27.06 5.10 25.96
C HIS A 437 -27.30 5.18 24.45
N ILE A 438 -28.47 4.72 24.00
CA ILE A 438 -28.93 4.83 22.62
C ILE A 438 -29.78 6.10 22.53
N GLN A 439 -29.44 6.99 21.61
CA GLN A 439 -30.29 8.12 21.23
C GLN A 439 -30.78 7.85 19.80
N ARG A 440 -32.08 7.59 19.64
CA ARG A 440 -32.75 7.42 18.34
C ARG A 440 -33.08 8.80 17.78
N HIS A 441 -32.65 9.08 16.55
CA HIS A 441 -33.26 10.11 15.71
C HIS A 441 -34.23 9.45 14.72
N VAL A 442 -35.45 10.00 14.63
CA VAL A 442 -36.50 9.64 13.67
C VAL A 442 -36.58 10.80 12.69
N GLU A 443 -36.33 10.56 11.41
CA GLU A 443 -36.61 11.51 10.33
C GLU A 443 -38.01 11.22 9.75
N GLY A 444 -38.84 12.27 9.69
CA GLY A 444 -40.17 12.24 9.12
C GLY A 444 -40.15 12.46 7.62
N GLY A 445 -40.75 11.54 6.87
CA GLY A 445 -41.01 11.69 5.44
C GLY A 445 -42.19 12.62 5.17
N GLN A 446 -42.03 13.52 4.19
CA GLN A 446 -43.13 14.26 3.58
C GLN A 446 -43.74 13.44 2.45
N HIS A 447 -45.06 13.24 2.52
CA HIS A 447 -45.88 12.74 1.41
C HIS A 447 -46.34 13.92 0.55
N HIS A 448 -46.20 13.76 -0.78
CA HIS A 448 -46.95 14.53 -1.76
C HIS A 448 -48.37 13.95 -1.91
N VAL A 449 -49.37 14.84 -1.81
CA VAL A 449 -50.53 14.90 -2.72
C VAL A 449 -50.69 16.36 -3.11
#